data_AF-A0A497KY48-F1
#
_entry.id   AF-A0A497KY48-F1
#
_cell.length_a   1.000
_cell.length_b   1.000
_cell.length_c   1.000
_cell.angle_alpha   90.00
_cell.angle_beta   90.00
_cell.angle_gamma   90.00
#
_symmetry.space_group_name_H-M   'P 1'
#
loop_
_entity.id
_entity.type
_entity.pdbx_description
1 polymer ?
#
loop_
_entity_poly.entity_id
_entity_poly.type
_entity_poly.pdbx_seq_one_letter_code
_entity_poly.pdbx_strand_id
1 'polypeptide(L)'
;MPGEARYVGGEVVVDDPELIADLKRRGYGREQDGSLVLEPWEALYLVEKGRIEVSHPATGRPLSFQELLDLLSQADGWLWARYLIYRDLRERGYVVKGGFGLGLDFRLYDRGDYGRKPARYL
;
A
#
# COMPACT_ATOMS: atom_id res chain seq x y z
N MET A 1 3.36 -17.04 -6.87
CA MET A 1 2.93 -17.09 -5.45
C MET A 1 2.88 -15.65 -4.95
N PRO A 2 1.96 -15.27 -4.06
CA PRO A 2 1.98 -13.95 -3.45
C PRO A 2 3.29 -13.76 -2.68
N GLY A 3 3.74 -12.51 -2.57
CA GLY A 3 4.88 -12.15 -1.75
C GLY A 3 4.53 -12.08 -0.27
N GLU A 4 5.50 -12.26 0.62
CA GLU A 4 5.26 -12.19 2.06
C GLU A 4 5.41 -10.77 2.60
N ALA A 5 4.51 -10.38 3.50
CA ALA A 5 4.53 -9.13 4.24
C ALA A 5 4.15 -9.38 5.70
N ARG A 6 4.56 -8.47 6.60
CA ARG A 6 4.33 -8.58 8.04
C ARG A 6 3.61 -7.36 8.57
N TYR A 7 2.65 -7.55 9.47
CA TYR A 7 2.04 -6.46 10.22
C TYR A 7 2.82 -6.19 11.51
N VAL A 8 3.42 -5.01 11.63
CA VAL A 8 4.25 -4.60 12.77
C VAL A 8 3.87 -3.19 13.19
N GLY A 9 3.40 -3.03 14.44
CA GLY A 9 3.22 -1.70 15.04
C GLY A 9 2.23 -0.77 14.34
N GLY A 10 1.24 -1.30 13.60
CA GLY A 10 0.30 -0.49 12.81
C GLY A 10 0.65 -0.38 11.33
N GLU A 11 1.81 -0.89 10.93
CA GLU A 11 2.31 -0.79 9.56
C GLU A 11 2.43 -2.18 8.92
N VAL A 12 2.36 -2.21 7.58
CA VAL A 12 2.63 -3.42 6.80
C VAL A 12 4.00 -3.26 6.14
N VAL A 13 4.88 -4.20 6.46
CA VAL A 13 6.30 -4.16 6.08
C VAL A 13 6.62 -5.34 5.16
N VAL A 14 7.41 -5.07 4.13
CA VAL A 14 7.96 -6.05 3.21
C VAL A 14 9.48 -6.03 3.32
N ASP A 15 10.09 -7.19 3.54
CA ASP A 15 11.54 -7.35 3.71
C ASP A 15 12.22 -8.03 2.51
N ASP A 16 11.46 -8.75 1.68
CA ASP A 16 12.01 -9.49 0.54
C ASP A 16 12.55 -8.53 -0.54
N PRO A 17 13.86 -8.55 -0.87
CA PRO A 17 14.47 -7.57 -1.77
C PRO A 17 13.89 -7.57 -3.19
N GLU A 18 13.51 -8.74 -3.72
CA GLU A 18 12.95 -8.85 -5.07
C GLU A 18 11.55 -8.24 -5.14
N LEU A 19 10.72 -8.53 -4.15
CA LEU A 19 9.39 -7.98 -3.98
C LEU A 19 9.45 -6.47 -3.72
N ILE A 20 10.36 -6.00 -2.87
CA ILE A 20 10.62 -4.58 -2.64
C ILE A 20 10.92 -3.89 -3.97
N ALA A 21 11.84 -4.45 -4.76
CA ALA A 21 12.21 -3.88 -6.05
C ALA A 21 11.01 -3.82 -7.02
N ASP A 22 10.18 -4.86 -7.09
CA ASP A 22 8.97 -4.86 -7.93
C ASP A 22 7.92 -3.85 -7.48
N LEU A 23 7.61 -3.82 -6.18
CA LEU A 23 6.63 -2.91 -5.60
C LEU A 23 7.05 -1.45 -5.77
N LYS A 24 8.33 -1.14 -5.52
CA LYS A 24 8.89 0.21 -5.74
C LYS A 24 8.76 0.66 -7.18
N ARG A 25 9.10 -0.19 -8.15
CA ARG A 25 8.95 0.14 -9.58
C ARG A 25 7.51 0.47 -9.97
N ARG A 26 6.53 -0.14 -9.30
CA ARG A 26 5.09 0.11 -9.49
C ARG A 26 4.56 1.27 -8.63
N GLY A 27 5.43 1.89 -7.84
CA GLY A 27 5.12 3.03 -7.01
C GLY A 27 4.36 2.70 -5.72
N TYR A 28 4.53 1.50 -5.16
CA TYR A 28 4.01 1.17 -3.83
C TYR A 28 5.05 1.47 -2.76
N GLY A 29 4.57 1.81 -1.56
CA GLY A 29 5.35 1.91 -0.34
C GLY A 29 6.36 3.06 -0.30
N ARG A 30 7.06 3.13 0.83
CA ARG A 30 8.19 4.00 1.11
C ARG A 30 9.30 3.16 1.73
N GLU A 31 10.53 3.40 1.29
CA GLU A 31 11.67 2.66 1.82
C GLU A 31 12.07 3.23 3.18
N GLN A 32 12.29 2.34 4.14
CA GLN A 32 12.68 2.67 5.49
C GLN A 32 13.55 1.55 6.05
N ASP A 33 14.79 1.87 6.44
CA ASP A 33 15.74 0.95 7.07
C ASP A 33 15.93 -0.39 6.33
N GLY A 34 15.98 -0.35 4.99
CA GLY A 34 16.17 -1.52 4.14
C GLY A 34 14.89 -2.36 3.90
N SER A 35 13.76 -1.94 4.46
CA SER A 35 12.44 -2.54 4.22
C SER A 35 11.55 -1.60 3.41
N LEU A 36 10.45 -2.13 2.88
CA LEU A 36 9.40 -1.32 2.26
C LEU A 36 8.18 -1.28 3.16
N VAL A 37 7.85 -0.09 3.64
CA VAL A 37 6.65 0.18 4.44
C VAL A 37 5.52 0.61 3.50
N LEU A 38 4.38 -0.06 3.57
CA LEU A 38 3.21 0.23 2.76
C LEU A 38 2.26 1.19 3.48
N GLU A 39 1.67 2.11 2.73
CA GLU A 39 0.52 2.84 3.27
C GLU A 39 -0.66 1.87 3.48
N PRO A 40 -1.54 2.09 4.47
CA PRO A 40 -2.63 1.15 4.79
C PRO A 40 -3.51 0.77 3.60
N TRP A 41 -3.87 1.74 2.75
CA TRP A 41 -4.66 1.48 1.54
C TRP A 41 -3.87 0.75 0.43
N GLU A 42 -2.53 0.90 0.40
CA GLU A 42 -1.67 0.14 -0.52
C GLU A 42 -1.65 -1.33 -0.11
N ALA A 43 -1.50 -1.61 1.19
CA ALA A 43 -1.50 -2.97 1.73
C ALA A 43 -2.82 -3.69 1.44
N LEU A 44 -3.96 -3.04 1.72
CA LEU A 44 -5.29 -3.58 1.41
C LEU A 44 -5.44 -3.92 -0.08
N TYR A 45 -5.02 -3.02 -0.96
CA TYR A 45 -5.08 -3.24 -2.40
C TYR A 45 -4.18 -4.41 -2.85
N LEU A 46 -2.96 -4.51 -2.32
CA LEU A 46 -2.04 -5.57 -2.69
C LEU A 46 -2.53 -6.95 -2.21
N VAL A 47 -3.17 -7.02 -1.04
CA VAL A 47 -3.83 -8.24 -0.53
C VAL A 47 -5.05 -8.59 -1.38
N GLU A 48 -5.93 -7.63 -1.68
CA GLU A 48 -7.09 -7.84 -2.55
C GLU A 48 -6.69 -8.40 -3.92
N LYS A 49 -5.59 -7.88 -4.49
CA LYS A 49 -5.05 -8.35 -5.78
C LYS A 49 -4.21 -9.62 -5.68
N GLY A 50 -4.10 -10.24 -4.50
CA GLY A 50 -3.32 -11.47 -4.27
C GLY A 50 -1.83 -11.31 -4.59
N ARG A 51 -1.29 -10.09 -4.45
CA ARG A 51 0.13 -9.81 -4.73
C ARG A 51 1.00 -10.01 -3.50
N ILE A 52 0.42 -9.78 -2.32
CA ILE A 52 1.06 -10.06 -1.04
C ILE A 52 0.10 -10.81 -0.12
N GLU A 53 0.65 -11.53 0.83
CA GLU A 53 -0.04 -12.04 2.01
C GLU A 53 0.58 -11.39 3.25
N VAL A 54 -0.28 -10.98 4.20
CA VAL A 54 0.18 -10.33 5.44
C VAL A 54 0.04 -11.31 6.59
N SER A 55 1.15 -11.63 7.25
CA SER A 55 1.18 -12.55 8.38
C SER A 55 0.65 -11.91 9.65
N HIS A 56 -0.25 -12.60 10.35
CA HIS A 56 -0.78 -12.18 11.64
C HIS A 56 0.34 -12.20 12.70
N PRO A 57 0.54 -11.12 13.48
CA PRO A 57 1.70 -10.99 14.38
C PRO A 57 1.74 -12.05 15.48
N ALA A 58 0.58 -12.42 16.06
CA ALA A 58 0.51 -13.41 17.13
C ALA A 58 0.49 -14.88 16.67
N THR A 59 -0.05 -15.19 15.49
CA THR A 59 -0.34 -16.58 15.09
C THR A 59 0.45 -17.03 13.86
N GLY A 60 1.09 -16.12 13.14
CA GLY A 60 1.86 -16.41 11.92
C GLY A 60 1.01 -16.77 10.70
N ARG A 61 -0.30 -16.99 10.85
CA ARG A 61 -1.19 -17.28 9.72
C ARG A 61 -1.41 -16.04 8.84
N PRO A 62 -1.73 -16.20 7.55
CA PRO A 62 -2.19 -15.09 6.73
C PRO A 62 -3.46 -14.44 7.27
N LEU A 63 -3.50 -13.11 7.25
CA LEU A 63 -4.70 -12.31 7.49
C LEU A 63 -5.58 -12.32 6.24
N SER A 64 -6.89 -12.47 6.44
CA SER A 64 -7.85 -12.16 5.39
C SER A 64 -7.92 -10.65 5.15
N PHE A 65 -8.48 -10.24 4.01
CA PHE A 65 -8.70 -8.83 3.70
C PHE A 65 -9.48 -8.10 4.81
N GLN A 66 -10.56 -8.71 5.31
CA GLN A 66 -11.40 -8.11 6.34
C GLN A 66 -10.63 -7.94 7.65
N GLU A 67 -9.86 -8.95 8.07
CA GLU A 67 -9.06 -8.86 9.29
C GLU A 67 -7.98 -7.78 9.18
N LEU A 68 -7.34 -7.65 8.01
CA LEU A 68 -6.36 -6.60 7.78
C LEU A 68 -7.00 -5.20 7.79
N LEU A 69 -8.18 -5.05 7.17
CA LEU A 69 -8.95 -3.81 7.20
C LEU A 69 -9.30 -3.41 8.64
N ASP A 70 -9.84 -4.35 9.42
CA ASP A 70 -10.24 -4.11 10.81
C ASP A 70 -9.05 -3.71 11.68
N LEU A 71 -7.87 -4.31 11.45
CA LEU A 71 -6.64 -3.96 12.15
C LEU A 71 -6.15 -2.55 11.80
N LEU A 72 -6.07 -2.23 10.50
CA LEU A 72 -5.56 -0.95 10.03
C LEU A 72 -6.53 0.22 10.32
N SER A 73 -7.84 -0.04 10.33
CA SER A 73 -8.86 0.97 10.63
C SER A 73 -8.86 1.46 12.08
N GLN A 74 -8.21 0.75 13.01
CA GLN A 74 -8.10 1.19 14.41
C GLN A 74 -7.40 2.55 14.54
N ALA A 75 -6.46 2.84 13.65
CA ALA A 75 -5.72 4.11 13.64
C ALA A 75 -6.43 5.20 12.82
N ASP A 76 -7.36 4.83 11.94
CA ASP A 76 -7.93 5.75 10.96
C ASP A 76 -9.34 5.37 10.49
N GLY A 77 -10.35 6.15 10.92
CA GLY A 77 -11.74 5.95 10.53
C GLY A 77 -12.06 6.25 9.07
N TRP A 78 -11.17 6.94 8.34
CA TRP A 78 -11.34 7.26 6.91
C TRP A 78 -10.65 6.27 5.98
N LEU A 79 -9.97 5.25 6.52
CA LEU A 79 -9.22 4.28 5.72
C LEU A 79 -10.08 3.62 4.64
N TRP A 80 -11.32 3.23 4.96
CA TRP A 80 -12.20 2.58 4.00
C TRP A 80 -12.48 3.48 2.79
N ALA A 81 -12.79 4.76 3.02
CA ALA A 81 -13.02 5.72 1.95
C ALA A 81 -11.76 5.93 1.10
N ARG A 82 -10.60 6.12 1.75
CA ARG A 82 -9.31 6.26 1.06
C ARG A 82 -8.97 5.03 0.22
N TYR A 83 -9.21 3.83 0.75
CA TYR A 83 -9.01 2.59 0.00
C TYR A 83 -9.91 2.48 -1.22
N LEU A 84 -11.20 2.83 -1.12
CA LEU A 84 -12.11 2.82 -2.28
C LEU A 84 -11.65 3.75 -3.40
N ILE A 85 -11.22 4.98 -3.04
CA ILE A 85 -10.66 5.95 -3.99
C ILE A 85 -9.35 5.41 -4.60
N TYR A 86 -8.44 4.94 -3.75
CA TYR A 86 -7.16 4.38 -4.17
C TYR A 86 -7.34 3.22 -5.15
N ARG A 87 -8.27 2.31 -4.87
CA ARG A 87 -8.58 1.15 -5.73
C ARG A 87 -9.06 1.59 -7.10
N ASP A 88 -10.06 2.48 -7.17
CA ASP A 88 -10.58 2.98 -8.46
C ASP A 88 -9.48 3.64 -9.30
N LEU A 89 -8.64 4.48 -8.67
CA LEU A 89 -7.53 5.15 -9.35
C LEU A 89 -6.45 4.17 -9.83
N ARG A 90 -6.09 3.17 -9.01
CA ARG A 90 -5.12 2.14 -9.41
C ARG A 90 -5.65 1.26 -10.54
N GLU A 91 -6.93 0.92 -10.54
CA GLU A 91 -7.55 0.15 -11.64
C GLU A 91 -7.59 0.92 -12.96
N ARG A 92 -7.71 2.25 -12.90
CA ARG A 92 -7.58 3.13 -14.08
C ARG A 92 -6.14 3.29 -14.58
N GLY A 93 -5.16 2.73 -13.86
CA GLY A 93 -3.75 2.72 -14.26
C GLY A 93 -2.94 3.93 -13.78
N TYR A 94 -3.49 4.75 -12.88
CA TYR A 94 -2.73 5.79 -12.20
C TYR A 94 -1.74 5.17 -11.22
N VAL A 95 -0.60 5.82 -11.01
CA VAL A 95 0.19 5.58 -9.80
C VAL A 95 -0.24 6.58 -8.75
N VAL A 96 -0.73 6.05 -7.63
CA VAL A 96 -1.23 6.83 -6.50
C VAL A 96 -0.24 6.72 -5.35
N LYS A 97 0.23 7.87 -4.85
CA LYS A 97 1.04 7.98 -3.63
C LYS A 97 0.30 8.82 -2.59
N GLY A 98 0.69 8.72 -1.32
CA GLY A 98 0.21 9.64 -0.29
C GLY A 98 0.53 11.09 -0.67
N GLY A 99 -0.43 11.98 -0.42
CA GLY A 99 -0.27 13.42 -0.61
C GLY A 99 0.73 14.03 0.38
N PHE A 100 1.12 15.28 0.14
CA PHE A 100 1.99 16.03 1.04
C PHE A 100 1.17 17.09 1.79
N GLY A 101 1.30 17.16 3.12
CA GLY A 101 0.71 18.22 3.94
C GLY A 101 -0.73 17.98 4.41
N LEU A 102 -1.30 19.00 5.07
CA LEU A 102 -2.65 18.95 5.64
C LEU A 102 -3.70 19.13 4.54
N GLY A 103 -4.49 18.08 4.29
CA GLY A 103 -5.69 18.12 3.44
C GLY A 103 -5.58 17.45 2.06
N LEU A 104 -4.44 16.83 1.73
CA LEU A 104 -4.26 16.08 0.48
C LEU A 104 -4.06 14.60 0.78
N ASP A 105 -5.06 13.78 0.47
CA ASP A 105 -4.98 12.33 0.67
C ASP A 105 -4.01 11.68 -0.33
N PHE A 106 -3.98 12.17 -1.57
CA PHE A 106 -3.26 11.53 -2.67
C PHE A 106 -2.47 12.49 -3.54
N ARG A 107 -1.51 11.94 -4.28
CA ARG A 107 -0.91 12.55 -5.45
C ARG A 107 -0.86 11.53 -6.57
N LEU A 108 -1.21 11.95 -7.78
CA LEU A 108 -1.41 11.06 -8.91
C LEU A 108 -0.40 11.30 -10.01
N TYR A 109 0.09 10.21 -10.56
CA TYR A 109 0.90 10.18 -11.76
C TYR A 109 0.13 9.44 -12.84
N ASP A 110 0.09 10.01 -14.04
CA ASP A 110 -0.50 9.36 -15.20
C ASP A 110 0.22 8.04 -15.51
N ARG A 111 -0.46 7.19 -16.27
CA ARG A 111 0.07 5.90 -16.71
C ARG A 111 1.40 6.09 -17.44
N GLY A 112 2.47 5.52 -16.88
CA GLY A 112 3.82 5.56 -17.46
C GLY A 112 4.65 6.79 -17.12
N ASP A 113 4.08 7.75 -16.39
CA ASP A 113 4.76 8.99 -16.01
C ASP A 113 5.46 8.90 -14.65
N TYR A 114 5.10 7.92 -13.82
CA TYR A 114 5.74 7.69 -12.52
C TYR A 114 7.26 7.45 -12.65
N GLY A 115 8.05 8.20 -11.88
CA GLY A 115 9.52 8.17 -11.95
C GLY A 115 10.13 8.90 -13.16
N ARG A 116 9.29 9.47 -14.05
CA ARG A 116 9.72 10.21 -15.25
C ARG A 116 9.25 11.67 -15.26
N LYS A 117 8.09 11.96 -14.69
CA LYS A 117 7.48 13.29 -14.61
C LYS A 117 6.95 13.58 -13.20
N PRO A 118 6.78 14.86 -12.83
CA PRO A 118 6.11 15.22 -11.57
C PRO A 118 4.66 14.74 -11.53
N ALA A 119 4.08 14.67 -10.33
CA ALA A 119 2.66 14.35 -10.14
C ALA A 119 1.79 15.39 -10.86
N ARG A 120 0.74 14.92 -11.54
CA ARG A 120 -0.16 15.75 -12.34
C ARG A 120 -1.37 16.26 -11.54
N TYR A 121 -1.78 15.49 -10.53
CA TYR A 121 -2.92 15.82 -9.68
C TYR A 121 -2.53 15.69 -8.20
N LEU A 122 -3.14 16.54 -7.39
CA LEU A 122 -3.12 16.55 -5.92
C LEU A 122 -4.56 16.36 -5.44
#